data_AF-A0A936IWU0-F1
#
_entry.id   AF-A0A936IWU0-F1
#
_cell.length_a   1.000
_cell.length_b   1.000
_cell.length_c   1.000
_cell.angle_alpha   90.00
_cell.angle_beta   90.00
_cell.angle_gamma   90.00
#
_symmetry.space_group_name_H-M   'P 1'
#
loop_
_entity.id
_entity.type
_entity.pdbx_description
1 polymer ?
#
loop_
_entity_poly.entity_id
_entity_poly.type
_entity_poly.pdbx_seq_one_letter_code
_entity_poly.pdbx_strand_id
1 'polypeptide(L)'
;MRLMRGLLRAFGYVYHLILALFALGVAVVALGSRSVTLQLEMLPWGIGSSPFWLMLAALIGLVSVAAAVTGKTRILYAVYTLAVLVILVRGLFLGPYTFGAVMEWTTALWLLLGALLAAIGAFSSRGERQ
;
A
#
# COMPACT_ATOMS: atom_id res chain seq x y z
N MET A 1 -1.87 26.43 -6.94
CA MET A 1 -2.45 25.06 -7.08
C MET A 1 -1.47 24.01 -7.63
N ARG A 2 -0.57 24.33 -8.59
CA ARG A 2 0.38 23.36 -9.17
C ARG A 2 1.39 22.77 -8.17
N LEU A 3 1.94 23.59 -7.27
CA LEU A 3 2.87 23.17 -6.21
C LEU A 3 2.25 22.13 -5.25
N MET A 4 1.04 22.39 -4.76
CA MET A 4 0.30 21.49 -3.87
C MET A 4 0.10 20.10 -4.52
N ARG A 5 -0.26 20.07 -5.81
CA ARG A 5 -0.44 18.82 -6.56
C ARG A 5 0.88 18.07 -6.75
N GLY A 6 1.97 18.79 -7.00
CA GLY A 6 3.31 18.20 -7.07
C GLY A 6 3.73 17.55 -5.77
N LEU A 7 3.49 18.24 -4.65
CA LEU A 7 3.82 17.74 -3.31
C LEU A 7 2.99 16.49 -2.94
N LEU A 8 1.69 16.49 -3.21
CA LEU A 8 0.81 15.34 -2.97
C LEU A 8 1.24 14.10 -3.80
N ARG A 9 1.72 14.30 -5.03
CA ARG A 9 2.27 13.20 -5.84
C ARG A 9 3.58 12.68 -5.27
N ALA A 10 4.51 13.56 -4.92
CA ALA A 10 5.78 13.18 -4.33
C ALA A 10 5.56 12.41 -3.01
N PHE A 11 4.68 12.92 -2.15
CA PHE A 11 4.26 12.23 -0.93
C PHE A 11 3.70 10.84 -1.23
N GLY A 12 2.75 10.73 -2.17
CA GLY A 12 2.15 9.44 -2.52
C GLY A 12 3.17 8.41 -3.02
N TYR A 13 4.13 8.86 -3.84
CA TYR A 13 5.21 8.00 -4.35
C TYR A 13 6.12 7.51 -3.23
N VAL A 14 6.55 8.41 -2.34
CA VAL A 14 7.39 8.06 -1.19
C VAL A 14 6.65 7.12 -0.25
N TYR A 15 5.38 7.39 0.04
CA TYR A 15 4.54 6.55 0.90
C TYR A 15 4.42 5.12 0.34
N HIS A 16 4.04 4.97 -0.94
CA HIS A 16 3.90 3.64 -1.55
C HIS A 16 5.24 2.94 -1.75
N LEU A 17 6.33 3.68 -1.97
CA LEU A 17 7.68 3.12 -2.03
C LEU A 17 8.07 2.51 -0.69
N ILE A 18 7.93 3.26 0.40
CA ILE A 18 8.23 2.79 1.75
C ILE A 18 7.34 1.59 2.10
N LEU A 19 6.03 1.68 1.82
CA LEU A 19 5.08 0.60 2.08
C LEU A 19 5.43 -0.68 1.30
N ALA A 20 5.78 -0.55 0.01
CA ALA A 20 6.17 -1.68 -0.82
C ALA A 20 7.49 -2.30 -0.35
N LEU A 21 8.49 -1.49 0.02
CA LEU A 21 9.76 -1.98 0.55
C LEU A 21 9.57 -2.69 1.90
N PHE A 22 8.73 -2.14 2.78
CA PHE A 22 8.38 -2.78 4.05
C PHE A 22 7.71 -4.14 3.82
N ALA A 23 6.68 -4.19 2.96
CA ALA A 23 5.98 -5.43 2.62
C ALA A 23 6.92 -6.47 1.98
N LEU A 24 7.84 -6.02 1.10
CA LEU A 24 8.86 -6.88 0.51
C LEU A 24 9.80 -7.44 1.59
N GLY A 25 10.27 -6.60 2.51
CA GLY A 25 11.12 -7.02 3.62
C GLY A 25 10.46 -8.10 4.48
N VAL A 26 9.20 -7.90 4.86
CA VAL A 26 8.41 -8.90 5.61
C VAL A 26 8.30 -10.21 4.83
N ALA A 27 8.01 -10.14 3.53
CA ALA A 27 7.89 -11.34 2.69
C ALA A 27 9.22 -12.09 2.54
N VAL A 28 10.33 -11.38 2.35
CA VAL A 28 11.68 -11.97 2.25
C VAL A 28 12.08 -12.66 3.56
N VAL A 29 11.87 -12.00 4.71
CA VAL A 29 12.14 -12.61 6.02
C VAL A 29 11.32 -13.88 6.20
N ALA A 30 10.02 -13.83 5.92
CA ALA A 30 9.14 -14.99 6.08
C ALA A 30 9.53 -16.18 5.19
N LEU A 31 9.90 -15.93 3.93
CA LEU A 31 10.40 -16.95 3.02
C LEU A 31 11.73 -17.55 3.50
N GLY A 32 12.62 -16.72 4.06
CA GLY A 32 13.90 -17.15 4.63
C GLY A 32 13.77 -17.98 5.90
N SER A 33 12.77 -17.70 6.74
CA SER A 33 12.51 -18.42 7.99
C SER A 33 11.91 -19.81 7.82
N ARG A 34 11.64 -20.27 6.58
CA ARG A 34 10.86 -21.49 6.25
C ARG A 34 9.45 -21.51 6.85
N SER A 35 8.94 -20.36 7.30
CA SER A 35 7.55 -20.22 7.72
C SER A 35 6.66 -20.27 6.48
N VAL A 36 5.99 -21.41 6.27
CA VAL A 36 5.14 -21.64 5.09
C VAL A 36 3.89 -20.74 5.12
N THR A 37 3.49 -20.29 6.30
CA THR A 37 2.25 -19.57 6.54
C THR A 37 2.52 -18.23 7.22
N LEU A 38 2.09 -17.16 6.57
CA LEU A 38 2.15 -15.81 7.11
C LEU A 38 0.82 -15.49 7.81
N GLN A 39 0.85 -15.24 9.11
CA GLN A 39 -0.34 -14.86 9.88
C GLN A 39 -0.50 -13.34 9.89
N LEU A 40 -0.86 -12.79 8.74
CA LEU A 40 -1.24 -11.39 8.59
C LEU A 40 -2.75 -11.31 8.38
N GLU A 41 -3.49 -11.16 9.47
CA GLU A 41 -4.96 -11.10 9.46
C GLU A 41 -5.51 -9.89 8.69
N MET A 42 -4.68 -8.85 8.49
CA MET A 42 -5.07 -7.66 7.72
C MET A 42 -5.25 -7.96 6.22
N LEU A 43 -4.62 -9.03 5.71
CA LEU A 43 -4.57 -9.26 4.28
C LEU A 43 -5.84 -9.98 3.78
N PRO A 44 -6.31 -9.64 2.57
CA PRO A 44 -7.59 -10.13 2.08
C PRO A 44 -7.61 -11.64 1.79
N TRP A 45 -6.44 -12.25 1.69
CA TRP A 45 -6.21 -13.65 1.30
C TRP A 45 -6.16 -14.64 2.48
N GLY A 46 -6.61 -14.24 3.68
CA GLY A 46 -6.86 -15.14 4.82
C GLY A 46 -5.64 -15.47 5.67
N ILE A 47 -5.88 -16.03 6.86
CA ILE A 47 -4.86 -16.45 7.83
C ILE A 47 -4.10 -17.66 7.26
N GLY A 48 -2.77 -17.61 7.22
CA GLY A 48 -1.94 -18.69 6.67
C GLY A 48 -1.73 -18.62 5.16
N SER A 49 -1.94 -17.44 4.58
CA SER A 49 -1.63 -17.15 3.19
C SER A 49 -0.12 -17.23 2.92
N SER A 50 0.23 -17.68 1.71
CA SER A 50 1.62 -17.82 1.30
C SER A 50 2.31 -16.45 1.28
N PRO A 51 3.52 -16.31 1.88
CA PRO A 51 4.30 -15.07 1.81
C PRO A 51 4.61 -14.64 0.38
N PHE A 52 4.49 -15.54 -0.61
CA PHE A 52 4.58 -15.22 -2.03
C PHE A 52 3.57 -14.16 -2.48
N TRP A 53 2.33 -14.18 -1.98
CA TRP A 53 1.32 -13.18 -2.35
C TRP A 53 1.69 -11.77 -1.87
N LEU A 54 2.24 -11.67 -0.66
CA LEU A 54 2.74 -10.41 -0.13
C LEU A 54 3.95 -9.92 -0.94
N MET A 55 4.86 -10.83 -1.32
CA MET A 55 6.00 -10.51 -2.19
C MET A 55 5.53 -9.99 -3.55
N LEU A 56 4.56 -10.68 -4.18
CA LEU A 56 4.01 -10.28 -5.46
C LEU A 56 3.33 -8.90 -5.37
N ALA A 57 2.53 -8.66 -4.33
CA ALA A 57 1.89 -7.36 -4.10
C ALA A 57 2.93 -6.24 -3.91
N ALA A 58 3.99 -6.50 -3.15
CA ALA A 58 5.09 -5.56 -2.94
C ALA A 58 5.84 -5.24 -4.24
N LEU A 59 6.12 -6.25 -5.06
CA LEU A 59 6.74 -6.08 -6.38
C LEU A 59 5.86 -5.26 -7.33
N ILE A 60 4.55 -5.57 -7.38
CA ILE A 60 3.58 -4.79 -8.17
C ILE A 60 3.58 -3.32 -7.70
N GLY A 61 3.68 -3.08 -6.40
CA GLY A 61 3.80 -1.74 -5.84
C GLY A 61 5.05 -1.01 -6.26
N LEU A 62 6.20 -1.68 -6.20
CA LEU A 62 7.48 -1.11 -6.60
C LEU A 62 7.50 -0.77 -8.10
N VAL A 63 7.00 -1.68 -8.94
CA VAL A 63 6.84 -1.45 -10.38
C VAL A 63 5.87 -0.30 -10.63
N SER A 64 4.77 -0.22 -9.87
CA SER A 64 3.78 0.86 -10.00
C SER A 64 4.38 2.23 -9.68
N VAL A 65 5.21 2.33 -8.63
CA VAL A 65 5.93 3.57 -8.29
C VAL A 65 6.96 3.92 -9.36
N ALA A 66 7.80 2.97 -9.79
CA ALA A 66 8.79 3.19 -10.83
C ALA A 66 8.15 3.64 -12.16
N ALA A 67 7.01 3.04 -12.52
CA ALA A 67 6.27 3.38 -13.72
C ALA A 67 5.52 4.72 -13.61
N ALA A 68 5.17 5.15 -12.38
CA ALA A 68 4.62 6.48 -12.12
C ALA A 68 5.68 7.58 -12.25
N VAL A 69 6.93 7.30 -11.84
CA VAL A 69 8.08 8.21 -11.99
C VAL A 69 8.42 8.41 -13.47
N THR A 70 8.40 7.35 -14.27
CA THR A 70 8.67 7.40 -15.72
C THR A 70 7.49 7.93 -16.54
N GLY A 71 6.35 8.23 -15.93
CA GLY A 71 5.17 8.82 -16.57
C GLY A 71 4.40 7.89 -17.52
N LYS A 72 4.86 6.65 -17.72
CA LYS A 72 4.34 5.72 -18.74
C LYS A 72 3.03 5.05 -18.34
N THR A 73 2.79 4.76 -17.07
CA THR A 73 1.57 4.05 -16.62
C THR A 73 0.98 4.62 -15.33
N ARG A 74 0.56 5.90 -15.36
CA ARG A 74 -0.17 6.53 -14.24
C ARG A 74 -1.44 5.77 -13.80
N ILE A 75 -2.09 5.07 -14.72
CA ILE A 75 -3.29 4.27 -14.42
C ILE A 75 -2.95 3.10 -13.50
N LEU A 76 -1.83 2.42 -13.74
CA LEU A 76 -1.40 1.29 -12.91
C LEU A 76 -1.14 1.73 -11.47
N TYR A 77 -0.46 2.86 -11.29
CA TYR A 77 -0.27 3.47 -9.98
C TYR A 77 -1.58 3.83 -9.30
N ALA A 78 -2.54 4.45 -10.01
CA ALA A 78 -3.85 4.77 -9.44
C ALA A 78 -4.61 3.51 -8.98
N VAL A 79 -4.63 2.46 -9.81
CA VAL A 79 -5.25 1.17 -9.45
C VAL A 79 -4.55 0.55 -8.23
N TYR A 80 -3.21 0.57 -8.20
CA TYR A 80 -2.44 0.07 -7.06
C TYR A 80 -2.75 0.83 -5.78
N THR A 81 -2.77 2.17 -5.81
CA THR A 81 -3.11 2.99 -4.63
C THR A 81 -4.51 2.70 -4.11
N LEU A 82 -5.47 2.46 -5.01
CA LEU A 82 -6.84 2.12 -4.62
C LEU A 82 -6.91 0.70 -4.02
N ALA A 83 -6.19 -0.26 -4.59
CA ALA A 83 -6.10 -1.61 -4.05
C ALA A 83 -5.51 -1.61 -2.64
N VAL A 84 -4.42 -0.86 -2.41
CA VAL A 84 -3.81 -0.69 -1.08
C VAL A 84 -4.81 -0.10 -0.10
N LEU A 85 -5.52 0.96 -0.49
CA LEU A 85 -6.54 1.58 0.37
C LEU A 85 -7.66 0.60 0.73
N VAL A 86 -8.18 -0.15 -0.24
CA VAL A 86 -9.23 -1.17 -0.03
C VAL A 86 -8.73 -2.26 0.91
N ILE A 87 -7.49 -2.73 0.73
CA ILE A 87 -6.87 -3.74 1.60
C ILE A 87 -6.73 -3.22 3.02
N LEU A 88 -6.26 -1.98 3.22
CA LEU A 88 -6.12 -1.38 4.54
C LEU A 88 -7.46 -1.18 5.23
N VAL A 89 -8.46 -0.62 4.52
CA VAL A 89 -9.80 -0.44 5.07
C VAL A 89 -10.41 -1.78 5.47
N ARG A 90 -10.29 -2.79 4.60
CA ARG A 90 -10.79 -4.12 4.91
C ARG A 90 -10.05 -4.74 6.09
N GLY A 91 -8.72 -4.72 6.08
CA GLY A 91 -7.90 -5.35 7.10
C GLY A 91 -8.04 -4.71 8.49
N LEU A 92 -8.22 -3.40 8.55
CA LEU A 92 -8.30 -2.64 9.81
C LEU A 92 -9.71 -2.58 10.40
N PHE A 93 -10.76 -2.51 9.57
CA PHE A 93 -12.14 -2.30 10.05
C PHE A 93 -13.10 -3.47 9.80
N LEU A 94 -12.87 -4.26 8.75
CA LEU A 94 -13.78 -5.34 8.33
C LEU A 94 -13.21 -6.74 8.57
N GLY A 95 -11.96 -6.82 9.04
CA GLY A 95 -11.25 -8.06 9.35
C GLY A 95 -11.39 -8.43 10.83
N PRO A 96 -10.94 -9.65 11.21
CA PRO A 96 -10.88 -10.09 12.59
C PRO A 96 -9.78 -9.40 13.42
N TYR A 97 -9.00 -8.49 12.81
CA TYR A 97 -7.88 -7.81 13.44
C TYR A 97 -8.34 -6.99 14.65
N THR A 98 -8.01 -7.45 15.84
CA THR A 98 -8.23 -6.72 17.08
C THR A 98 -6.99 -5.92 17.44
N PHE A 99 -7.15 -4.62 17.66
CA PHE A 99 -6.07 -3.75 18.15
C PHE A 99 -5.73 -4.13 19.59
N GLY A 100 -4.50 -4.63 19.83
CA GLY A 100 -4.05 -5.06 21.14
C GLY A 100 -3.66 -3.89 22.04
N ALA A 101 -3.29 -2.74 21.45
CA ALA A 101 -2.89 -1.53 22.18
C ALA A 101 -3.33 -0.23 21.49
N VAL A 102 -3.52 0.84 22.28
CA VAL A 102 -3.89 2.19 21.80
C VAL A 102 -2.89 2.75 20.77
N MET A 103 -1.61 2.39 20.89
CA MET A 103 -0.55 2.81 19.96
C MET A 103 -0.69 2.14 18.58
N GLU A 104 -1.22 0.92 18.50
CA GLU A 104 -1.46 0.21 17.24
C GLU A 104 -2.62 0.84 16.47
N TRP A 105 -3.66 1.28 17.19
CA TRP A 105 -4.79 2.00 16.62
C TRP A 105 -4.38 3.32 15.96
N THR A 106 -3.60 4.15 16.67
CA THR A 106 -3.14 5.44 16.13
C THR A 106 -2.23 5.26 14.92
N THR A 107 -1.33 4.28 14.96
CA THR A 107 -0.45 3.95 13.83
C THR A 107 -1.24 3.49 12.61
N ALA A 108 -2.26 2.65 12.81
CA ALA A 108 -3.15 2.19 11.74
C ALA A 108 -3.94 3.34 11.10
N LEU A 109 -4.42 4.29 11.90
CA LEU A 109 -5.09 5.49 11.39
C LEU A 109 -4.13 6.36 10.55
N TRP A 110 -2.89 6.56 11.00
CA TRP A 110 -1.88 7.28 10.22
C TRP A 110 -1.55 6.59 8.91
N LEU A 111 -1.44 5.25 8.91
CA LEU A 111 -1.26 4.46 7.70
C LEU A 111 -2.44 4.66 6.73
N LEU A 112 -3.67 4.58 7.22
CA LEU A 112 -4.88 4.79 6.42
C LEU A 112 -4.94 6.21 5.83
N LEU A 113 -4.67 7.23 6.66
CA LEU A 113 -4.66 8.62 6.21
C LEU A 113 -3.57 8.86 5.15
N GLY A 114 -2.40 8.26 5.31
CA GLY A 114 -1.34 8.29 4.30
C GLY A 114 -1.78 7.66 2.97
N ALA A 115 -2.45 6.50 3.03
CA ALA A 115 -3.01 5.84 1.84
C ALA A 115 -4.09 6.67 1.16
N LEU A 116 -4.99 7.30 1.93
CA LEU A 116 -6.02 8.21 1.42
C LEU A 116 -5.40 9.41 0.71
N LEU A 117 -4.43 10.08 1.34
CA LEU A 117 -3.73 11.22 0.75
C LEU A 117 -3.00 10.83 -0.54
N ALA A 118 -2.36 9.66 -0.56
CA ALA A 118 -1.69 9.14 -1.73
C ALA A 118 -2.67 8.80 -2.88
N ALA A 119 -3.84 8.24 -2.56
CA ALA A 119 -4.90 7.99 -3.52
C ALA A 119 -5.45 9.31 -4.10
N ILE A 120 -5.75 10.30 -3.25
CA ILE A 120 -6.20 11.64 -3.69
C ILE A 120 -5.16 12.28 -4.62
N GLY A 121 -3.87 12.19 -4.27
CA GLY A 121 -2.77 12.65 -5.12
C GLY A 121 -2.72 11.94 -6.48
N ALA A 122 -3.00 10.64 -6.52
CA ALA A 122 -3.08 9.86 -7.75
C ALA A 122 -4.26 10.30 -8.64
N PHE A 123 -5.46 10.45 -8.08
CA PHE A 123 -6.67 10.83 -8.84
C PHE A 123 -6.64 12.30 -9.31
N SER A 124 -6.12 13.22 -8.50
CA SER A 124 -5.94 14.63 -8.89
C SER A 124 -5.03 14.78 -10.13
N SER A 125 -4.15 13.81 -10.38
CA SER A 125 -3.28 13.80 -11.56
C SER A 125 -3.96 13.36 -12.87
N ARG A 126 -5.17 12.79 -12.78
CA ARG A 126 -5.91 12.20 -13.91
C ARG A 126 -6.89 13.17 -14.56
N GLY A 127 -7.31 14.22 -13.85
CA GLY A 127 -8.34 15.18 -14.28
C GLY A 127 -7.93 16.23 -15.32
N GLU A 128 -6.65 16.31 -15.73
CA GLU A 128 -6.15 17.30 -16.71
C GLU A 128 -6.20 16.80 -18.17
N ARG A 129 -7.06 15.84 -18.49
CA ARG A 129 -7.32 15.36 -19.88
C ARG A 129 -8.77 15.60 -20.32
N GLN A 130 -9.37 16.70 -19.91
CA GLN A 130 -10.59 17.23 -20.54
C GLN A 130 -10.39 18.73 -20.80
#